data_AF-A0A0N0AIX7-F1
#
_entry.id   AF-A0A0N0AIX7-F1
#
_cell.length_a   1.000
_cell.length_b   1.000
_cell.length_c   1.000
_cell.angle_alpha   90.00
_cell.angle_beta   90.00
_cell.angle_gamma   90.00
#
_symmetry.space_group_name_H-M   'P 1'
#
loop_
_entity.id
_entity.type
_entity.pdbx_description
1 polymer ?
#
loop_
_entity_poly.entity_id
_entity_poly.type
_entity_poly.pdbx_seq_one_letter_code
_entity_poly.pdbx_strand_id
1 'polypeptide(L)'
;MMPALTIRYQRRRSLAIAVGEWNPWGDMAAVQTHLDALAARRWSNHAIATATGVAESTIRRIRNGQANGVYACTAKTILALQPHHWPTKHRRSAVGYARRLQALADQGHGLPTVAAETGLDKHWLGEIRSGQVATVTARPGALIAAAYERLRNQSPPSGRSASRVRAGARRHGWHPHSAWSRYTIDDPGARPRETTNAA
;
A
#
# COMPACT_ATOMS: atom_id res chain seq x y z
N MET A 1 6.51 -23.17 26.12
CA MET A 1 7.17 -21.85 26.16
C MET A 1 6.11 -20.79 25.83
N MET A 2 5.56 -20.10 26.83
CA MET A 2 4.42 -19.16 26.70
C MET A 2 4.92 -17.72 26.51
N PRO A 3 4.43 -16.94 25.53
CA PRO A 3 5.02 -15.65 25.18
C PRO A 3 4.56 -14.52 26.12
N ALA A 4 5.45 -13.57 26.38
CA ALA A 4 5.44 -12.50 27.38
C ALA A 4 4.28 -11.45 27.34
N LEU A 5 3.17 -11.72 26.66
CA LEU A 5 2.01 -10.82 26.57
C LEU A 5 1.08 -10.89 27.81
N THR A 6 1.29 -11.84 28.72
CA THR A 6 0.39 -12.16 29.85
C THR A 6 0.57 -11.25 31.08
N ILE A 7 1.79 -10.82 31.40
CA ILE A 7 2.08 -10.13 32.68
C ILE A 7 1.52 -8.69 32.70
N ARG A 8 1.67 -7.93 31.61
CA ARG A 8 1.11 -6.57 31.50
C ARG A 8 -0.43 -6.57 31.47
N TYR A 9 -1.02 -7.59 30.85
CA TYR A 9 -2.47 -7.80 30.81
C TYR A 9 -3.03 -8.13 32.20
N GLN A 10 -2.40 -9.04 32.94
CA GLN A 10 -2.82 -9.42 34.29
C GLN A 10 -2.70 -8.27 35.29
N ARG A 11 -1.60 -7.50 35.28
CA ARG A 11 -1.40 -6.36 36.19
C ARG A 11 -2.40 -5.23 35.93
N ARG A 12 -2.68 -4.92 34.65
CA ARG A 12 -3.67 -3.89 34.26
C ARG A 12 -5.10 -4.32 34.59
N ARG A 13 -5.40 -5.63 34.46
CA ARG A 13 -6.67 -6.23 34.89
C ARG A 13 -6.86 -6.13 36.41
N SER A 14 -5.85 -6.48 37.20
CA SER A 14 -5.92 -6.38 38.67
C SER A 14 -6.11 -4.93 39.14
N LEU A 15 -5.43 -3.97 38.50
CA LEU A 15 -5.62 -2.55 38.81
C LEU A 15 -7.02 -2.05 38.44
N ALA A 16 -7.55 -2.42 37.27
CA ALA A 16 -8.89 -1.99 36.84
C ALA A 16 -10.03 -2.62 37.69
N ILE A 17 -9.85 -3.85 38.19
CA ILE A 17 -10.79 -4.49 39.13
C ILE A 17 -10.75 -3.79 40.49
N ALA A 18 -9.56 -3.45 40.99
CA ALA A 18 -9.39 -2.78 42.28
C ALA A 18 -9.99 -1.37 42.32
N VAL A 19 -10.06 -0.68 41.17
CA VAL A 19 -10.62 0.68 41.04
C VAL A 19 -12.13 0.67 40.70
N GLY A 20 -12.74 -0.51 40.48
CA GLY A 20 -14.18 -0.64 40.20
C GLY A 20 -14.61 -0.27 38.77
N GLU A 21 -13.67 0.14 37.91
CA GLU A 21 -13.92 0.56 36.51
C GLU A 21 -13.91 -0.61 35.50
N TRP A 22 -13.86 -1.86 35.96
CA TRP A 22 -13.65 -2.99 35.05
C TRP A 22 -14.87 -3.32 34.20
N ASN A 23 -14.92 -2.75 32.99
CA ASN A 23 -15.78 -3.21 31.91
C ASN A 23 -14.97 -4.06 30.90
N PRO A 24 -15.21 -5.39 30.80
CA PRO A 24 -14.48 -6.24 29.87
C PRO A 24 -14.88 -6.02 28.41
N TRP A 25 -16.04 -5.41 28.15
CA TRP A 25 -16.62 -5.26 26.82
C TRP A 25 -16.32 -3.89 26.22
N GLY A 26 -15.94 -3.87 24.95
CA GLY A 26 -15.81 -2.66 24.16
C GLY A 26 -17.09 -2.31 23.42
N ASP A 27 -17.20 -1.07 22.96
CA ASP A 27 -18.33 -0.61 22.13
C ASP A 27 -18.34 -1.35 20.78
N MET A 28 -19.27 -2.28 20.65
CA MET A 28 -19.45 -3.10 19.46
C MET A 28 -19.94 -2.29 18.26
N ALA A 29 -20.84 -1.33 18.49
CA ALA A 29 -21.43 -0.52 17.42
C ALA A 29 -20.38 0.42 16.81
N ALA A 30 -19.54 1.03 17.65
CA ALA A 30 -18.41 1.84 17.20
C ALA A 30 -17.41 1.00 16.39
N VAL A 31 -17.10 -0.22 16.83
CA VAL A 31 -16.18 -1.13 16.11
C VAL A 31 -16.76 -1.54 14.76
N GLN A 32 -18.05 -1.90 14.68
CA GLN A 32 -18.70 -2.25 13.42
C GLN A 32 -18.69 -1.08 12.43
N THR A 33 -19.11 0.09 12.87
CA THR A 33 -19.12 1.32 12.07
C THR A 33 -17.72 1.63 11.52
N HIS A 34 -16.69 1.48 12.35
CA HIS A 34 -15.31 1.70 11.95
C HIS A 34 -14.80 0.67 10.95
N LEU A 35 -15.12 -0.61 11.14
CA LEU A 35 -14.78 -1.67 10.18
C LEU A 35 -15.45 -1.46 8.83
N ASP A 36 -16.70 -0.98 8.81
CA ASP A 36 -17.40 -0.65 7.56
C ASP A 36 -16.80 0.59 6.89
N ALA A 37 -16.38 1.60 7.65
CA ALA A 37 -15.66 2.76 7.13
C ALA A 37 -14.30 2.37 6.51
N LEU A 38 -13.58 1.41 7.11
CA LEU A 38 -12.36 0.84 6.52
C LEU A 38 -12.65 0.06 5.24
N ALA A 39 -13.72 -0.74 5.23
CA ALA A 39 -14.14 -1.50 4.06
C ALA A 39 -14.57 -0.60 2.89
N ALA A 40 -15.28 0.50 3.16
CA ALA A 40 -15.63 1.52 2.16
C ALA A 40 -14.37 2.12 1.49
N ARG A 41 -13.25 2.16 2.21
CA ARG A 41 -11.93 2.56 1.72
C ARG A 41 -11.12 1.40 1.11
N ARG A 42 -11.78 0.30 0.77
CA ARG A 42 -11.22 -0.91 0.15
C ARG A 42 -10.22 -1.68 1.02
N TRP A 43 -10.34 -1.61 2.34
CA TRP A 43 -9.60 -2.51 3.22
C TRP A 43 -10.22 -3.90 3.22
N SER A 44 -9.40 -4.93 3.02
CA SER A 44 -9.83 -6.33 3.18
C SER A 44 -9.79 -6.75 4.65
N ASN A 45 -10.57 -7.77 5.03
CA ASN A 45 -10.55 -8.31 6.39
C ASN A 45 -9.13 -8.79 6.77
N HIS A 46 -8.41 -9.42 5.83
CA HIS A 46 -7.01 -9.79 5.98
C HIS A 46 -6.07 -8.59 6.25
N ALA A 47 -6.32 -7.45 5.61
CA ALA A 47 -5.58 -6.20 5.84
C ALA A 47 -5.78 -5.67 7.26
N ILE A 48 -7.03 -5.59 7.69
CA ILE A 48 -7.38 -5.16 9.04
C ILE A 48 -6.75 -6.12 10.08
N ALA A 49 -6.83 -7.43 9.84
CA ALA A 49 -6.25 -8.46 10.71
C ALA A 49 -4.74 -8.29 10.86
N THR A 50 -4.04 -8.09 9.74
CA THR A 50 -2.58 -7.93 9.73
C THR A 50 -2.13 -6.65 10.44
N ALA A 51 -2.88 -5.55 10.29
CA ALA A 51 -2.52 -4.28 10.93
C ALA A 51 -2.85 -4.26 12.43
N THR A 52 -3.90 -4.95 12.86
CA THR A 52 -4.36 -4.96 14.26
C THR A 52 -3.81 -6.14 15.07
N GLY A 53 -3.33 -7.20 14.43
CA GLY A 53 -2.98 -8.46 15.09
C GLY A 53 -4.22 -9.26 15.55
N VAL A 54 -5.42 -8.82 15.20
CA VAL A 54 -6.68 -9.53 15.50
C VAL A 54 -6.91 -10.59 14.43
N ALA A 55 -7.43 -11.76 14.83
CA ALA A 55 -7.73 -12.83 13.88
C ALA A 55 -8.74 -12.37 12.81
N GLU A 56 -8.47 -12.73 11.55
CA GLU A 56 -9.33 -12.37 10.42
C GLU A 56 -10.75 -12.93 10.56
N SER A 57 -10.89 -14.13 11.14
CA SER A 57 -12.17 -14.75 11.46
C SER A 57 -13.00 -13.92 12.44
N THR A 58 -12.36 -13.29 13.43
CA THR A 58 -13.00 -12.38 14.39
C THR A 58 -13.50 -11.11 13.72
N ILE A 59 -12.68 -10.49 12.87
CA ILE A 59 -13.07 -9.28 12.11
C ILE A 59 -14.26 -9.58 11.20
N ARG A 60 -14.21 -10.71 10.47
CA ARG A 60 -15.30 -11.16 9.61
C ARG A 60 -16.61 -11.36 10.41
N ARG A 61 -16.55 -12.01 11.57
CA ARG A 61 -17.74 -12.24 12.42
C ARG A 61 -18.33 -10.93 12.93
N ILE A 62 -17.49 -9.99 13.37
CA ILE A 62 -17.94 -8.67 13.85
C ILE A 62 -18.68 -7.93 12.74
N ARG A 63 -18.09 -7.89 11.54
CA ARG A 63 -18.65 -7.19 10.39
C ARG A 63 -19.93 -7.81 9.84
N ASN A 64 -20.04 -9.14 9.89
CA ASN A 64 -21.25 -9.86 9.50
C ASN A 64 -22.36 -9.82 10.58
N GLY A 65 -22.15 -9.11 11.70
CA GLY A 65 -23.11 -9.10 12.82
C GLY A 65 -23.19 -10.42 13.59
N GLN A 66 -22.23 -11.32 13.41
CA GLN A 66 -22.19 -12.67 14.00
C GLN A 66 -21.39 -12.75 15.32
N ALA A 67 -20.91 -11.62 15.83
CA ALA A 67 -20.23 -11.54 17.11
C ALA A 67 -21.14 -10.89 18.15
N ASN A 68 -21.30 -11.54 19.30
CA ASN A 68 -22.17 -11.07 20.39
C ASN A 68 -21.49 -10.04 21.30
N GLY A 69 -20.24 -9.70 21.02
CA GLY A 69 -19.44 -8.77 21.80
C GLY A 69 -17.96 -8.85 21.43
N VAL A 70 -17.22 -7.80 21.76
CA VAL A 70 -15.78 -7.69 21.57
C VAL A 70 -15.15 -7.20 22.87
N TYR A 71 -14.00 -7.78 23.25
CA TYR A 71 -13.29 -7.31 24.43
C TYR A 71 -12.78 -5.88 24.25
N ALA A 72 -12.81 -5.08 25.30
CA ALA A 72 -12.42 -3.67 25.27
C ALA A 72 -11.00 -3.44 24.71
N CYS A 73 -10.05 -4.35 25.01
CA CYS A 73 -8.70 -4.30 24.45
C CYS A 73 -8.67 -4.52 22.92
N THR A 74 -9.49 -5.43 22.41
CA THR A 74 -9.61 -5.73 20.98
C THR A 74 -10.31 -4.59 20.26
N ALA A 75 -11.41 -4.08 20.84
CA ALA A 75 -12.13 -2.91 20.34
C ALA A 75 -11.20 -1.70 20.23
N LYS A 76 -10.42 -1.40 21.28
CA LYS A 76 -9.43 -0.31 21.26
C LYS A 76 -8.37 -0.49 20.18
N THR A 77 -7.91 -1.72 19.95
CA THR A 77 -6.91 -2.01 18.92
C THR A 77 -7.48 -1.79 17.51
N ILE A 78 -8.73 -2.20 17.27
CA ILE A 78 -9.42 -1.99 15.99
C ILE A 78 -9.71 -0.50 15.76
N LEU A 79 -10.20 0.21 16.78
CA LEU A 79 -10.52 1.65 16.69
C LEU A 79 -9.27 2.53 16.53
N ALA A 80 -8.12 2.10 17.08
CA ALA A 80 -6.85 2.79 16.89
C ALA A 80 -6.31 2.68 15.45
N LEU A 81 -6.79 1.70 14.66
CA LEU A 81 -6.39 1.54 13.28
C LEU A 81 -7.01 2.63 12.40
N GLN A 82 -6.23 3.66 12.10
CA GLN A 82 -6.67 4.72 11.21
C GLN A 82 -6.53 4.33 9.74
N PRO A 83 -7.42 4.80 8.84
CA PRO A 83 -7.43 4.39 7.43
C PRO A 83 -6.17 4.76 6.61
N HIS A 84 -5.32 5.65 7.14
CA HIS A 84 -4.02 5.98 6.51
C HIS A 84 -2.90 5.01 6.92
N HIS A 85 -3.11 4.16 7.91
CA HIS A 85 -2.16 3.14 8.37
C HIS A 85 -2.24 1.85 7.53
N TRP A 86 -2.09 1.94 6.20
CA TRP A 86 -2.18 0.76 5.35
C TRP A 86 -1.22 -0.34 5.84
N PRO A 87 -1.67 -1.59 6.02
CA PRO A 87 -0.80 -2.64 6.55
C PRO A 87 0.33 -2.88 5.56
N THR A 88 1.56 -2.75 6.04
CA THR A 88 2.80 -2.76 5.26
C THR A 88 3.04 -4.07 4.50
N LYS A 89 2.30 -5.14 4.83
CA LYS A 89 2.46 -6.51 4.30
C LYS A 89 1.60 -6.87 3.08
N HIS A 90 0.64 -6.03 2.68
CA HIS A 90 -0.15 -6.32 1.47
C HIS A 90 0.68 -6.06 0.21
N ARG A 91 0.83 -7.10 -0.62
CA ARG A 91 1.47 -7.01 -1.92
C ARG A 91 0.43 -6.62 -2.97
N ARG A 92 0.72 -5.59 -3.76
CA ARG A 92 -0.11 -5.12 -4.89
C ARG A 92 0.52 -5.54 -6.20
N SER A 93 -0.26 -5.61 -7.27
CA SER A 93 0.25 -5.84 -8.62
C SER A 93 1.37 -4.84 -8.95
N ALA A 94 2.47 -5.35 -9.50
CA ALA A 94 3.59 -4.52 -9.90
C ALA A 94 3.32 -3.69 -11.16
N VAL A 95 2.28 -4.06 -11.93
CA VAL A 95 2.01 -3.53 -13.28
C VAL A 95 1.94 -2.00 -13.30
N GLY A 96 1.19 -1.40 -12.38
CA GLY A 96 1.08 0.05 -12.31
C GLY A 96 2.39 0.74 -11.94
N TYR A 97 3.23 0.11 -11.10
CA TYR A 97 4.55 0.64 -10.76
C TYR A 97 5.51 0.50 -11.95
N ALA A 98 5.46 -0.61 -12.67
CA ALA A 98 6.22 -0.82 -13.90
C ALA A 98 5.90 0.27 -14.93
N ARG A 99 4.61 0.52 -15.21
CA ARG A 99 4.17 1.57 -16.14
C ARG A 99 4.63 2.97 -15.73
N ARG A 100 4.63 3.29 -14.43
CA ARG A 100 5.16 4.57 -13.91
C ARG A 100 6.68 4.68 -14.14
N LEU A 101 7.44 3.63 -13.85
CA LEU A 101 8.88 3.60 -14.11
C LEU A 101 9.23 3.67 -15.60
N GLN A 102 8.40 3.08 -16.45
CA GLN A 102 8.51 3.12 -17.91
C GLN A 102 8.22 4.54 -18.44
N ALA A 103 7.16 5.19 -17.95
CA ALA A 103 6.83 6.57 -18.30
C ALA A 103 7.94 7.56 -17.90
N LEU A 104 8.55 7.37 -16.73
CA LEU A 104 9.72 8.16 -16.32
C LEU A 104 10.92 7.97 -17.26
N ALA A 105 11.13 6.74 -17.74
CA ALA A 105 12.18 6.46 -18.71
C ALA A 105 11.89 7.13 -20.07
N ASP A 106 10.64 7.18 -20.50
CA ASP A 106 10.23 7.93 -21.70
C ASP A 106 10.46 9.44 -21.57
N GLN A 107 10.28 10.02 -20.38
CA GLN A 107 10.68 11.40 -20.08
C GLN A 107 12.22 11.59 -19.97
N GLY A 108 12.96 10.49 -19.78
CA GLY A 108 14.43 10.47 -19.71
C GLY A 108 15.00 10.29 -18.30
N HIS A 109 14.16 10.12 -17.27
CA HIS A 109 14.62 9.78 -15.92
C HIS A 109 15.05 8.32 -15.86
N GLY A 110 16.34 8.09 -15.62
CA GLY A 110 16.89 6.75 -15.49
C GLY A 110 16.65 6.13 -14.12
N LEU A 111 16.85 4.80 -14.01
CA LEU A 111 16.81 4.09 -12.73
C LEU A 111 17.77 4.64 -11.66
N PRO A 112 18.98 5.15 -11.99
CA PRO A 112 19.84 5.79 -10.99
C PRO A 112 19.17 6.99 -10.31
N THR A 113 18.44 7.81 -11.07
CA THR A 113 17.68 8.96 -10.54
C THR A 113 16.55 8.50 -9.64
N VAL A 114 15.79 7.48 -10.06
CA VAL A 114 14.69 6.93 -9.26
C VAL A 114 15.21 6.25 -7.99
N ALA A 115 16.33 5.54 -8.06
CA ALA A 115 16.98 4.92 -6.91
C ALA A 115 17.44 5.98 -5.89
N ALA A 116 18.03 7.09 -6.37
CA ALA A 116 18.41 8.20 -5.51
C ALA A 116 17.21 8.86 -4.81
N GLU A 117 16.09 9.02 -5.52
CA GLU A 117 14.86 9.63 -4.95
C GLU A 117 14.16 8.70 -3.94
N THR A 118 14.18 7.39 -4.19
CA THR A 118 13.43 6.41 -3.38
C THR A 118 14.25 5.74 -2.27
N GLY A 119 15.58 5.73 -2.40
CA GLY A 119 16.48 4.91 -1.59
C GLY A 119 16.35 3.40 -1.86
N LEU A 120 15.68 2.99 -2.94
CA LEU A 120 15.47 1.59 -3.30
C LEU A 120 16.60 1.08 -4.20
N ASP A 121 16.82 -0.23 -4.17
CA ASP A 121 17.84 -0.87 -4.99
C ASP A 121 17.54 -0.70 -6.49
N LYS A 122 18.58 -0.28 -7.24
CA LYS A 122 18.49 0.01 -8.68
C LYS A 122 18.20 -1.26 -9.50
N HIS A 123 18.77 -2.40 -9.12
CA HIS A 123 18.56 -3.66 -9.84
C HIS A 123 17.10 -4.11 -9.68
N TRP A 124 16.59 -4.10 -8.46
CA TRP A 124 15.19 -4.43 -8.14
C TRP A 124 14.19 -3.49 -8.84
N LEU A 125 14.47 -2.17 -8.90
CA LEU A 125 13.66 -1.24 -9.71
C LEU A 125 13.69 -1.60 -11.21
N GLY A 126 14.79 -2.16 -11.69
CA GLY A 126 14.92 -2.71 -13.05
C GLY A 126 14.00 -3.91 -13.29
N GLU A 127 13.96 -4.85 -12.35
CA GLU A 127 13.09 -6.04 -12.41
C GLU A 127 11.59 -5.67 -12.37
N ILE A 128 11.22 -4.64 -11.60
CA ILE A 128 9.85 -4.12 -11.61
C ILE A 128 9.54 -3.51 -12.98
N ARG A 129 10.44 -2.66 -13.49
CA ARG A 129 10.23 -1.94 -14.77
C ARG A 129 10.12 -2.90 -15.96
N SER A 130 10.87 -4.01 -15.94
CA SER A 130 10.80 -5.07 -16.97
C SER A 130 9.62 -6.03 -16.79
N GLY A 131 8.89 -5.95 -15.66
CA GLY A 131 7.75 -6.80 -15.36
C GLY A 131 8.12 -8.17 -14.78
N GLN A 132 9.38 -8.39 -14.38
CA GLN A 132 9.83 -9.64 -13.74
C GLN A 132 9.29 -9.78 -12.31
N VAL A 133 9.03 -8.67 -11.64
CA VAL A 133 8.36 -8.67 -10.34
C VAL A 133 6.85 -8.64 -10.56
N ALA A 134 6.13 -9.67 -10.10
CA ALA A 134 4.67 -9.71 -10.23
C ALA A 134 3.95 -8.82 -9.20
N THR A 135 4.53 -8.69 -7.98
CA THR A 135 3.88 -7.96 -6.89
C THR A 135 4.87 -7.19 -6.01
N VAL A 136 4.44 -6.02 -5.53
CA VAL A 136 5.25 -5.08 -4.72
C VAL A 136 4.54 -4.82 -3.39
N THR A 137 5.29 -4.79 -2.28
CA THR A 137 4.75 -4.46 -0.95
C THR A 137 4.38 -2.98 -0.83
N ALA A 138 3.48 -2.65 0.09
CA ALA A 138 2.91 -1.31 0.20
C ALA A 138 3.95 -0.18 0.34
N ARG A 139 5.01 -0.37 1.14
CA ARG A 139 6.02 0.68 1.38
C ARG A 139 6.85 0.99 0.12
N PRO A 140 7.54 0.04 -0.52
CA PRO A 140 8.21 0.30 -1.78
C PRO A 140 7.29 0.81 -2.89
N GLY A 141 6.06 0.29 -2.97
CA GLY A 141 5.06 0.80 -3.92
C GLY A 141 4.72 2.27 -3.70
N ALA A 142 4.58 2.70 -2.44
CA ALA A 142 4.34 4.09 -2.09
C ALA A 142 5.55 4.98 -2.43
N LEU A 143 6.78 4.51 -2.21
CA LEU A 143 8.00 5.23 -2.57
C LEU A 143 8.10 5.44 -4.09
N ILE A 144 7.83 4.40 -4.88
CA ILE A 144 7.83 4.50 -6.35
C ILE A 144 6.74 5.47 -6.82
N ALA A 145 5.53 5.39 -6.25
CA ALA A 145 4.44 6.31 -6.60
C ALA A 145 4.79 7.77 -6.26
N ALA A 146 5.41 8.02 -5.10
CA ALA A 146 5.83 9.36 -4.71
C ALA A 146 6.96 9.91 -5.61
N ALA A 147 7.96 9.09 -5.92
CA ALA A 147 9.04 9.47 -6.84
C ALA A 147 8.49 9.77 -8.25
N TYR A 148 7.51 8.99 -8.70
CA TYR A 148 6.82 9.23 -9.96
C TYR A 148 6.12 10.60 -10.00
N GLU A 149 5.32 10.92 -8.98
CA GLU A 149 4.61 12.20 -8.87
C GLU A 149 5.59 13.39 -8.82
N ARG A 150 6.74 13.23 -8.16
CA ARG A 150 7.78 14.25 -8.10
C ARG A 150 8.48 14.44 -9.44
N LEU A 151 9.02 13.37 -10.00
CA LEU A 151 9.87 13.43 -11.18
C LEU A 151 9.09 13.79 -12.44
N ARG A 152 7.82 13.34 -12.58
CA ARG A 152 7.02 13.68 -13.77
C ARG A 152 6.76 15.19 -13.91
N ASN A 153 6.78 15.92 -12.80
CA ASN A 153 6.54 17.37 -12.73
C ASN A 153 7.86 18.17 -12.82
N GLN A 154 9.02 17.51 -12.78
CA GLN A 154 10.32 18.15 -12.98
C GLN A 154 10.59 18.36 -14.47
N SER A 155 11.41 19.35 -14.79
CA SER A 155 11.90 19.54 -16.15
C SER A 155 12.62 18.26 -16.63
N PRO A 156 12.31 17.77 -17.84
CA PRO A 156 12.94 16.57 -18.35
C PRO A 156 14.47 16.67 -18.33
N PRO A 157 15.18 15.64 -17.84
CA PRO A 157 16.63 15.69 -17.78
C PRO A 157 17.22 15.79 -19.20
N SER A 158 18.25 16.61 -19.33
CA SER A 158 18.98 16.84 -20.58
C SER A 158 20.32 16.08 -20.59
N GLY A 159 20.98 16.05 -21.75
CA GLY A 159 22.28 15.42 -21.91
C GLY A 159 22.24 13.95 -22.36
N ARG A 160 23.44 13.39 -22.60
CA ARG A 160 23.64 12.10 -23.26
C ARG A 160 22.98 10.93 -22.52
N SER A 161 23.02 10.94 -21.18
CA SER A 161 22.42 9.89 -20.36
C SER A 161 20.90 9.87 -20.50
N ALA A 162 20.23 11.02 -20.43
CA ALA A 162 18.78 11.11 -20.61
C ALA A 162 18.36 10.70 -22.02
N SER A 163 19.11 11.10 -23.05
CA SER A 163 18.83 10.67 -24.44
C SER A 163 18.95 9.15 -24.62
N ARG A 164 19.91 8.48 -23.95
CA ARG A 164 20.00 7.01 -23.96
C ARG A 164 18.82 6.35 -23.27
N VAL A 165 18.34 6.91 -22.15
CA VAL A 165 17.17 6.37 -21.43
C VAL A 165 15.93 6.47 -22.32
N ARG A 166 15.70 7.63 -22.97
CA ARG A 166 14.59 7.82 -23.92
C ARG A 166 14.68 6.86 -25.10
N ALA A 167 15.87 6.70 -25.69
CA ALA A 167 16.09 5.74 -26.78
C ALA A 167 15.80 4.30 -26.34
N GLY A 168 16.20 3.93 -25.12
CA GLY A 168 15.88 2.62 -24.53
C GLY A 168 14.39 2.41 -24.32
N ALA A 169 13.67 3.41 -23.81
CA ALA A 169 12.22 3.35 -23.61
C ALA A 169 11.48 3.13 -24.95
N ARG A 170 11.86 3.88 -25.99
CA ARG A 170 11.31 3.72 -27.35
C ARG A 170 11.57 2.33 -27.92
N ARG A 171 12.78 1.80 -27.76
CA ARG A 171 13.14 0.44 -28.24
C ARG A 171 12.34 -0.66 -27.55
N HIS A 172 11.98 -0.46 -26.27
CA HIS A 172 11.15 -1.40 -25.53
C HIS A 172 9.64 -1.18 -25.74
N GLY A 173 9.23 -0.21 -26.57
CA GLY A 173 7.82 0.11 -26.78
C GLY A 173 7.13 0.64 -25.54
N TRP A 174 7.87 1.28 -24.64
CA TRP A 174 7.29 1.84 -23.41
C TRP A 174 6.50 3.11 -23.71
N HIS A 175 5.34 3.20 -23.08
CA HIS A 175 4.39 4.29 -23.32
C HIS A 175 4.59 5.46 -22.35
N PRO A 176 4.33 6.71 -22.79
CA PRO A 176 4.34 7.88 -21.95
C PRO A 176 3.24 7.82 -20.88
N HIS A 177 3.32 8.70 -19.88
CA HIS A 177 2.25 8.84 -18.88
C HIS A 177 0.89 9.10 -19.51
N SER A 178 0.83 9.95 -20.54
CA SER A 178 -0.41 10.38 -21.21
C SER A 178 -1.17 9.22 -21.86
N ALA A 179 -0.51 8.10 -22.16
CA ALA A 179 -1.15 6.88 -22.65
C ALA A 179 -1.99 6.17 -21.58
N TRP A 180 -1.81 6.51 -20.29
CA TRP A 180 -2.47 5.86 -19.17
C TRP A 180 -3.39 6.83 -18.42
N SER A 181 -4.63 6.42 -18.17
CA SER A 181 -5.51 7.15 -17.26
C SER A 181 -5.08 6.90 -15.81
N ARG A 182 -5.28 7.91 -14.94
CA ARG A 182 -5.08 7.77 -13.48
C ARG A 182 -5.83 6.60 -12.86
N TYR A 183 -6.89 6.13 -13.52
CA TYR A 183 -7.73 5.01 -13.09
C TYR A 183 -7.37 3.66 -13.69
N THR A 184 -6.65 3.65 -14.83
CA THR A 184 -6.37 2.41 -15.57
C THR A 184 -4.92 1.98 -15.49
N ILE A 185 -4.03 2.88 -15.06
CA ILE A 185 -2.59 2.60 -14.96
C ILE A 185 -2.28 1.39 -14.07
N ASP A 186 -3.09 1.14 -13.04
CA ASP A 186 -2.89 0.02 -12.10
C ASP A 186 -3.61 -1.28 -12.50
N ASP A 187 -4.46 -1.24 -13.54
CA ASP A 187 -5.23 -2.40 -14.02
C ASP A 187 -4.39 -3.23 -15.02
N PRO A 188 -4.09 -4.51 -14.72
CA PRO A 188 -3.37 -5.39 -15.64
C PRO A 188 -4.04 -5.58 -17.00
N GLY A 189 -5.38 -5.54 -17.05
CA GLY A 189 -6.15 -5.71 -18.29
C GLY A 189 -6.26 -4.44 -19.13
N ALA A 190 -5.88 -3.28 -18.58
CA ALA A 190 -5.96 -2.02 -19.30
C ALA A 190 -4.94 -1.96 -20.43
N ARG A 191 -5.39 -1.46 -21.59
CA ARG A 191 -4.54 -1.15 -22.74
C ARG A 191 -4.15 0.32 -22.73
N PRO A 192 -2.92 0.66 -23.19
CA PRO A 192 -2.54 2.04 -23.37
C PRO A 192 -3.46 2.69 -24.41
N ARG A 193 -3.85 3.94 -24.17
CA ARG A 193 -4.52 4.74 -25.20
C ARG A 193 -3.53 5.00 -26.32
N GLU A 194 -4.02 4.98 -27.56
CA GLU A 194 -3.22 5.42 -28.71
C GLU A 194 -2.86 6.88 -28.51
N THR A 195 -1.64 7.13 -28.04
CA THR A 195 -1.04 8.44 -28.10
C THR A 195 -0.52 8.59 -29.52
N THR A 196 -1.22 9.36 -30.35
CA THR A 196 -0.71 9.80 -31.65
C THR A 196 0.68 10.38 -31.44
N ASN A 197 1.70 9.62 -31.81
CA ASN A 197 3.08 10.06 -31.75
C ASN A 197 3.25 10.97 -32.98
N ALA A 198 3.03 12.27 -32.80
CA ALA A 198 3.39 13.23 -33.84
C ALA A 198 4.88 13.08 -34.14
N ALA A 199 5.17 12.90 -35.43
CA ALA A 199 6.48 12.67 -36.02
C ALA A 199 7.51 13.74 -35.64
#